data_AF-A0A7S1FNX5-F1
#
_entry.id   AF-A0A7S1FNX5-F1
#
_cell.length_a   1.000
_cell.length_b   1.000
_cell.length_c   1.000
_cell.angle_alpha   90.00
_cell.angle_beta   90.00
_cell.angle_gamma   90.00
#
_symmetry.space_group_name_H-M   'P 1'
#
loop_
_entity.id
_entity.type
_entity.pdbx_description
1 polymer ?
#
loop_
_entity_poly.entity_id
_entity_poly.type
_entity_poly.pdbx_seq_one_letter_code
_entity_poly.pdbx_strand_id
1 'polypeptide(L)'
;MKISASKLLRRISSFLHEKVEGYKHLLATLLLLLQEKHTAKIGTTILKDLASQPRNRPSLAKFPGLLDALAIISLLYEDLKLKALRTILYISYCDDGWIFVASDTTLSALVEAINLNYKKENGIRYIALKIIKKLATSEENRELMKNKNSLLDSLKCTSQKTEKISVKEDTPQDIMTGGHDGIVETLLKFSNCETIKLKNNDLICLANPAF
;
A
#
# COMPACT_ATOMS: atom_id res chain seq x y z
N MET A 1 -33.60 19.06 -12.77
CA MET A 1 -32.49 18.08 -12.83
C MET A 1 -32.02 17.80 -11.41
N LYS A 2 -32.23 16.59 -10.85
CA LYS A 2 -31.80 16.28 -9.47
C LYS A 2 -30.34 15.82 -9.47
N ILE A 3 -29.43 16.61 -8.89
CA ILE A 3 -28.04 16.21 -8.68
C ILE A 3 -28.01 15.30 -7.44
N SER A 4 -27.46 14.09 -7.55
CA SER A 4 -27.32 13.21 -6.38
C SER A 4 -26.27 13.77 -5.42
N ALA A 5 -26.47 13.57 -4.11
CA ALA A 5 -25.51 13.99 -3.08
C ALA A 5 -24.08 13.49 -3.36
N SER A 6 -23.94 12.27 -3.91
CA SER A 6 -22.66 11.71 -4.33
C SER A 6 -21.96 12.50 -5.46
N LYS A 7 -22.72 12.99 -6.44
CA LYS A 7 -22.19 13.82 -7.55
C LYS A 7 -21.80 15.19 -7.03
N LEU A 8 -22.60 15.77 -6.14
CA LEU A 8 -22.29 17.04 -5.51
C LEU A 8 -21.01 16.94 -4.67
N LEU A 9 -20.90 15.91 -3.82
CA LEU A 9 -19.72 15.71 -2.97
C LEU A 9 -18.45 15.50 -3.80
N ARG A 10 -18.52 14.71 -4.89
CA ARG A 10 -17.40 14.55 -5.82
C ARG A 10 -17.01 15.87 -6.49
N ARG A 11 -18.00 16.69 -6.85
CA ARG A 11 -17.75 18.01 -7.44
C ARG A 11 -17.09 18.95 -6.43
N ILE A 12 -17.59 19.01 -5.20
CA ILE A 12 -16.99 19.78 -4.11
C ILE A 12 -15.54 19.32 -3.88
N SER A 13 -15.30 18.01 -3.77
CA SER A 13 -13.95 17.47 -3.56
C SER A 13 -12.99 17.78 -4.71
N SER A 14 -13.49 18.03 -5.93
CA SER A 14 -12.62 18.40 -7.06
C SER A 14 -12.08 19.83 -6.96
N PHE A 15 -12.75 20.70 -6.21
CA PHE A 15 -12.32 22.09 -5.96
C PHE A 15 -11.54 22.25 -4.66
N LEU A 16 -11.69 21.31 -3.71
CA LEU A 16 -11.00 21.36 -2.43
C LEU A 16 -9.61 20.72 -2.54
N HIS A 17 -8.61 21.41 -2.00
CA HIS A 17 -7.26 20.93 -1.79
C HIS A 17 -6.77 21.32 -0.39
N GLU A 18 -5.61 20.82 0.02
CA GLU A 18 -5.12 20.97 1.41
C GLU A 18 -5.05 22.40 1.96
N LYS A 19 -4.91 23.41 1.08
CA LYS A 19 -4.80 24.83 1.48
C LYS A 19 -6.15 25.55 1.54
N VAL A 20 -7.24 24.90 1.11
CA VAL A 20 -8.58 25.51 1.12
C VAL A 20 -9.23 25.27 2.48
N GLU A 21 -9.79 26.35 3.02
CA GLU A 21 -10.61 26.27 4.24
C GLU A 21 -11.76 25.26 4.04
N GLY A 22 -11.95 24.37 5.00
CA GLY A 22 -12.92 23.28 4.88
C GLY A 22 -12.38 21.95 4.36
N TYR A 23 -11.13 21.86 3.89
CA TYR A 23 -10.53 20.58 3.47
C TYR A 23 -10.55 19.53 4.61
N LYS A 24 -10.24 19.95 5.84
CA LYS A 24 -10.32 19.06 7.03
C LYS A 24 -11.74 18.57 7.29
N HIS A 25 -12.75 19.42 7.12
CA HIS A 25 -14.16 19.04 7.27
C HIS A 25 -14.60 18.06 6.18
N LEU A 26 -14.10 18.22 4.95
CA LEU A 26 -14.30 17.23 3.89
C LEU A 26 -13.70 15.88 4.30
N LEU A 27 -12.46 15.84 4.78
CA LEU A 27 -11.83 14.59 5.21
C LEU A 27 -12.57 13.91 6.37
N ALA A 28 -13.02 14.69 7.36
CA ALA A 28 -13.85 14.18 8.45
C ALA A 28 -15.17 13.58 7.93
N THR A 29 -15.83 14.27 7.00
CA THR A 29 -17.05 13.78 6.35
C THR A 29 -16.78 12.48 5.58
N LEU A 30 -15.70 12.42 4.82
CA LEU A 30 -15.33 11.23 4.05
C LEU A 30 -15.02 10.05 4.97
N LEU A 31 -14.37 10.29 6.12
CA LEU A 31 -14.12 9.26 7.13
C LEU A 31 -15.43 8.69 7.70
N LEU A 32 -16.40 9.55 8.02
CA LEU A 32 -17.73 9.10 8.46
C LEU A 32 -18.42 8.26 7.38
N LEU A 33 -18.32 8.65 6.11
CA LEU A 33 -18.87 7.86 5.00
C LEU A 33 -18.19 6.50 4.83
N LEU A 34 -16.97 6.29 5.32
CA LEU A 34 -16.35 4.96 5.31
C LEU A 34 -16.96 4.01 6.35
N GLN A 35 -17.65 4.52 7.37
CA GLN A 35 -18.20 3.69 8.44
C GLN A 35 -19.47 2.93 8.03
N GLU A 36 -20.19 3.39 7.00
CA GLU A 36 -21.40 2.74 6.52
C GLU A 36 -21.20 2.08 5.15
N LYS A 37 -21.58 0.81 5.02
CA LYS A 37 -21.43 0.02 3.80
C LYS A 37 -21.97 0.72 2.53
N HIS A 38 -23.14 1.36 2.64
CA HIS A 38 -23.81 1.99 1.49
C HIS A 38 -23.09 3.25 0.99
N THR A 39 -22.39 3.96 1.88
CA THR A 39 -21.70 5.22 1.56
C THR A 39 -20.19 5.04 1.43
N ALA A 40 -19.63 3.94 1.93
CA ALA A 40 -18.21 3.59 1.84
C ALA A 40 -17.69 3.58 0.41
N LYS A 41 -18.51 3.12 -0.55
CA LYS A 41 -18.17 3.16 -1.98
C LYS A 41 -17.93 4.58 -2.49
N ILE A 42 -18.75 5.54 -2.05
CA ILE A 42 -18.63 6.95 -2.42
C ILE A 42 -17.38 7.53 -1.77
N GLY A 43 -17.23 7.35 -0.45
CA GLY A 43 -16.09 7.83 0.33
C GLY A 43 -14.76 7.32 -0.23
N THR A 44 -14.63 6.00 -0.42
CA THR A 44 -13.42 5.37 -0.97
C THR A 44 -13.09 5.89 -2.36
N THR A 45 -14.10 6.11 -3.21
CA THR A 45 -13.85 6.61 -4.57
C THR A 45 -13.33 8.05 -4.55
N ILE A 46 -13.95 8.92 -3.74
CA ILE A 46 -13.51 10.31 -3.62
C ILE A 46 -12.11 10.38 -3.00
N LEU A 47 -11.83 9.61 -1.96
CA LEU A 47 -10.50 9.54 -1.35
C LEU A 47 -9.44 9.05 -2.33
N LYS A 48 -9.75 8.05 -3.16
CA LYS A 48 -8.86 7.58 -4.21
C LYS A 48 -8.56 8.68 -5.23
N ASP A 49 -9.59 9.44 -5.64
CA ASP A 49 -9.43 10.56 -6.58
C ASP A 49 -8.61 11.70 -5.94
N LEU A 50 -8.84 12.03 -4.66
CA LEU A 50 -8.03 13.00 -3.91
C LEU A 50 -6.57 12.57 -3.79
N ALA A 51 -6.32 11.32 -3.37
CA ALA A 51 -4.98 10.77 -3.16
C ALA A 51 -4.16 10.68 -4.47
N SER A 52 -4.84 10.51 -5.61
CA SER A 52 -4.17 10.52 -6.91
C SER A 52 -3.43 11.83 -7.19
N GLN A 53 -3.90 12.95 -6.61
CA GLN A 53 -3.26 14.26 -6.71
C GLN A 53 -2.16 14.41 -5.65
N PRO A 54 -0.88 14.63 -6.04
CA PRO A 54 0.23 14.71 -5.09
C PRO A 54 0.03 15.72 -3.96
N ARG A 55 -0.50 16.90 -4.28
CA ARG A 55 -0.78 17.99 -3.34
C ARG A 55 -1.74 17.65 -2.19
N ASN A 56 -2.47 16.55 -2.26
CA ASN A 56 -3.41 16.16 -1.21
C ASN A 56 -2.84 15.08 -0.29
N ARG A 57 -1.79 14.37 -0.73
CA ARG A 57 -1.25 13.20 -0.02
C ARG A 57 -0.72 13.53 1.38
N PRO A 58 -0.03 14.66 1.63
CA PRO A 58 0.46 14.98 2.98
C PRO A 58 -0.69 15.10 3.99
N SER A 59 -1.75 15.80 3.60
CA SER A 59 -2.91 15.99 4.47
C SER A 59 -3.71 14.70 4.68
N LEU A 60 -3.79 13.83 3.66
CA LEU A 60 -4.42 12.51 3.78
C LEU A 60 -3.60 11.56 4.67
N ALA A 61 -2.27 11.54 4.54
CA ALA A 61 -1.38 10.71 5.33
C ALA A 61 -1.46 11.03 6.83
N LYS A 62 -1.58 12.33 7.16
CA LYS A 62 -1.65 12.82 8.54
C LYS A 62 -3.06 12.80 9.13
N PHE A 63 -4.10 12.45 8.36
CA PHE A 63 -5.47 12.51 8.86
C PHE A 63 -5.75 11.31 9.78
N PRO A 64 -6.05 11.54 11.08
CA PRO A 64 -6.20 10.45 12.05
C PRO A 64 -7.28 9.43 11.65
N GLY A 65 -6.94 8.14 11.75
CA GLY A 65 -7.86 7.03 11.50
C GLY A 65 -8.23 6.79 10.02
N LEU A 66 -7.80 7.63 9.08
CA LEU A 66 -8.15 7.48 7.67
C LEU A 66 -7.56 6.20 7.05
N LEU A 67 -6.29 5.93 7.35
CA LEU A 67 -5.59 4.76 6.83
C LEU A 67 -6.15 3.46 7.41
N ASP A 68 -6.43 3.45 8.71
CA ASP A 68 -7.10 2.33 9.38
C ASP A 68 -8.47 2.06 8.77
N ALA A 69 -9.26 3.11 8.55
CA ALA A 69 -10.55 2.98 7.90
C ALA A 69 -10.40 2.37 6.49
N LEU A 70 -9.46 2.87 5.67
CA LEU A 70 -9.21 2.29 4.34
C LEU A 70 -8.74 0.83 4.41
N ALA A 71 -7.89 0.49 5.38
CA ALA A 71 -7.44 -0.88 5.61
C ALA A 71 -8.62 -1.79 5.99
N ILE A 72 -9.48 -1.36 6.91
CA ILE A 72 -10.71 -2.06 7.30
C ILE A 72 -11.66 -2.23 6.10
N ILE A 73 -11.88 -1.17 5.31
CA ILE A 73 -12.66 -1.25 4.06
C ILE A 73 -12.10 -2.34 3.15
N SER A 74 -10.77 -2.41 3.03
CA SER A 74 -10.14 -3.38 2.16
C SER A 74 -10.33 -4.83 2.64
N LEU A 75 -10.39 -5.04 3.95
CA LEU A 75 -10.68 -6.34 4.57
C LEU A 75 -12.16 -6.73 4.45
N LEU A 76 -13.08 -5.78 4.69
CA LEU A 76 -14.51 -6.07 4.79
C LEU A 76 -15.26 -6.12 3.46
N TYR A 77 -14.80 -5.38 2.45
CA TYR A 77 -15.57 -5.16 1.21
C TYR A 77 -14.76 -5.49 -0.04
N GLU A 78 -14.97 -6.69 -0.57
CA GLU A 78 -14.25 -7.20 -1.75
C GLU A 78 -14.36 -6.29 -3.00
N ASP A 79 -15.52 -5.67 -3.24
CA ASP A 79 -15.73 -4.77 -4.38
C ASP A 79 -15.02 -3.40 -4.22
N LEU A 80 -14.59 -3.08 -2.99
CA LEU A 80 -13.87 -1.87 -2.64
C LEU A 80 -12.38 -2.11 -2.34
N LYS A 81 -11.97 -3.36 -2.07
CA LYS A 81 -10.59 -3.77 -1.73
C LYS A 81 -9.54 -3.13 -2.62
N LEU A 82 -9.66 -3.30 -3.93
CA LEU A 82 -8.72 -2.70 -4.89
C LEU A 82 -8.68 -1.17 -4.82
N LYS A 83 -9.82 -0.51 -4.63
CA LYS A 83 -9.86 0.96 -4.56
C LYS A 83 -9.22 1.46 -3.27
N ALA A 84 -9.53 0.84 -2.14
CA ALA A 84 -8.97 1.20 -0.85
C ALA A 84 -7.45 1.03 -0.82
N LEU A 85 -6.94 -0.11 -1.30
CA LEU A 85 -5.50 -0.35 -1.41
C LEU A 85 -4.82 0.61 -2.39
N ARG A 86 -5.46 0.96 -3.51
CA ARG A 86 -4.92 2.01 -4.42
C ARG A 86 -4.84 3.37 -3.73
N THR A 87 -5.83 3.73 -2.92
CA THR A 87 -5.80 4.96 -2.13
C THR A 87 -4.61 4.95 -1.18
N ILE A 88 -4.42 3.86 -0.42
CA ILE A 88 -3.28 3.69 0.49
C ILE A 88 -1.96 3.79 -0.27
N LEU A 89 -1.82 3.14 -1.42
CA LEU A 89 -0.63 3.23 -2.27
C LEU A 89 -0.34 4.66 -2.74
N TYR A 90 -1.38 5.42 -3.12
CA TYR A 90 -1.17 6.81 -3.50
C TYR A 90 -0.72 7.66 -2.31
N ILE A 91 -1.28 7.44 -1.13
CA ILE A 91 -0.88 8.14 0.09
C ILE A 91 0.55 7.76 0.49
N SER A 92 0.96 6.49 0.33
CA SER A 92 2.31 6.02 0.66
C SER A 92 3.40 6.59 -0.26
N TYR A 93 3.04 7.28 -1.35
CA TYR A 93 3.98 8.06 -2.15
C TYR A 93 4.18 9.50 -1.63
N CYS A 94 3.62 9.86 -0.48
CA CYS A 94 3.92 11.13 0.18
C CYS A 94 5.33 11.09 0.79
N ASP A 95 6.19 12.02 0.38
CA ASP A 95 7.56 12.18 0.93
C ASP A 95 8.30 10.83 1.05
N ASP A 96 8.23 10.03 -0.02
CA ASP A 96 8.78 8.68 -0.13
C ASP A 96 8.40 7.67 0.97
N GLY A 97 7.29 7.92 1.67
CA GLY A 97 6.77 7.05 2.73
C GLY A 97 7.17 7.50 4.13
N TRP A 98 7.95 8.58 4.28
CA TRP A 98 8.45 9.03 5.59
C TRP A 98 7.38 9.51 6.55
N ILE A 99 6.35 10.20 6.05
CA ILE A 99 5.25 10.71 6.89
C ILE A 99 4.26 9.61 7.27
N PHE A 100 4.33 8.47 6.59
CA PHE A 100 3.37 7.39 6.75
C PHE A 100 3.89 6.41 7.79
N VAL A 101 3.34 6.45 9.01
CA VAL A 101 3.53 5.36 9.98
C VAL A 101 2.41 4.35 9.80
N ALA A 102 2.75 3.11 9.47
CA ALA A 102 1.80 2.04 9.28
C ALA A 102 1.22 1.61 10.63
N SER A 103 -0.08 1.35 10.67
CA SER A 103 -0.71 0.73 11.83
C SER A 103 -0.72 -0.80 11.70
N ASP A 104 -0.96 -1.48 12.83
CA ASP A 104 -1.20 -2.92 12.83
C ASP A 104 -2.34 -3.34 11.91
N THR A 105 -3.40 -2.53 11.86
CA THR A 105 -4.56 -2.74 10.97
C THR A 105 -4.16 -2.67 9.50
N THR A 106 -3.35 -1.65 9.15
CA THR A 106 -2.84 -1.47 7.80
C THR A 106 -1.96 -2.66 7.40
N LEU A 107 -1.03 -3.07 8.26
CA LEU A 107 -0.16 -4.22 7.98
C LEU A 107 -0.97 -5.52 7.82
N SER A 108 -1.95 -5.78 8.69
CA SER A 108 -2.82 -6.96 8.58
C SER A 108 -3.61 -6.98 7.26
N ALA A 109 -4.13 -5.84 6.81
CA ALA A 109 -4.81 -5.72 5.52
C ALA A 109 -3.87 -6.01 4.33
N LEU A 110 -2.62 -5.55 4.40
CA LEU A 110 -1.61 -5.82 3.37
C LEU A 110 -1.20 -7.29 3.35
N VAL A 111 -1.07 -7.92 4.51
CA VAL A 111 -0.79 -9.36 4.65
C VAL A 111 -1.90 -10.19 4.00
N GLU A 112 -3.16 -9.90 4.29
CA GLU A 112 -4.28 -10.58 3.65
C GLU A 112 -4.25 -10.37 2.13
N ALA A 113 -4.04 -9.14 1.69
CA ALA A 113 -3.98 -8.78 0.28
C ALA A 113 -2.85 -9.50 -0.48
N ILE A 114 -1.70 -9.76 0.16
CA ILE A 114 -0.60 -10.55 -0.41
C ILE A 114 -0.97 -12.03 -0.54
N ASN A 115 -1.66 -12.57 0.46
CA ASN A 115 -1.98 -14.00 0.55
C ASN A 115 -3.13 -14.45 -0.36
N LEU A 116 -3.75 -13.52 -1.10
CA LEU A 116 -4.74 -13.82 -2.12
C LEU A 116 -4.17 -14.79 -3.17
N ASN A 117 -4.84 -15.92 -3.42
CA ASN A 117 -4.31 -16.96 -4.30
C ASN A 117 -4.94 -16.98 -5.70
N TYR A 118 -5.96 -16.16 -5.95
CA TYR A 118 -6.67 -16.16 -7.23
C TYR A 118 -5.93 -15.34 -8.28
N LYS A 119 -5.79 -15.88 -9.51
CA LYS A 119 -5.13 -15.18 -10.64
C LYS A 119 -5.73 -13.79 -10.92
N LYS A 120 -7.05 -13.64 -10.76
CA LYS A 120 -7.77 -12.37 -10.95
C LYS A 120 -7.37 -11.27 -9.96
N GLU A 121 -6.73 -11.65 -8.84
CA GLU A 121 -6.32 -10.75 -7.75
C GLU A 121 -4.83 -10.41 -7.78
N ASN A 122 -4.11 -10.80 -8.84
CA ASN A 122 -2.69 -10.46 -9.02
C ASN A 122 -2.42 -8.95 -8.87
N GLY A 123 -3.33 -8.12 -9.38
CA GLY A 123 -3.21 -6.66 -9.24
C GLY A 123 -3.29 -6.19 -7.79
N ILE A 124 -4.12 -6.83 -6.96
CA ILE A 124 -4.26 -6.50 -5.53
C ILE A 124 -2.99 -6.87 -4.78
N ARG A 125 -2.49 -8.09 -4.99
CA ARG A 125 -1.20 -8.54 -4.42
C ARG A 125 -0.06 -7.60 -4.76
N TYR A 126 0.06 -7.25 -6.04
CA TYR A 126 1.12 -6.36 -6.51
C TYR A 126 1.04 -4.98 -5.86
N ILE A 127 -0.16 -4.43 -5.70
CA ILE A 127 -0.37 -3.16 -5.00
C ILE A 127 0.05 -3.29 -3.53
N ALA A 128 -0.35 -4.36 -2.84
CA ALA A 128 0.02 -4.59 -1.44
C ALA A 128 1.55 -4.68 -1.25
N LEU A 129 2.24 -5.43 -2.12
CA LEU A 129 3.71 -5.50 -2.13
C LEU A 129 4.35 -4.13 -2.37
N LYS A 130 3.82 -3.32 -3.29
CA LYS A 130 4.30 -1.96 -3.52
C LYS A 130 4.14 -1.06 -2.31
N ILE A 131 3.00 -1.16 -1.62
CA ILE A 131 2.77 -0.42 -0.37
C ILE A 131 3.81 -0.85 0.65
N ILE A 132 3.96 -2.14 0.94
CA ILE A 132 4.95 -2.64 1.92
C ILE A 132 6.36 -2.17 1.57
N LYS A 133 6.77 -2.27 0.30
CA LYS A 133 8.06 -1.75 -0.14
C LYS A 133 8.23 -0.26 0.15
N LYS A 134 7.19 0.55 -0.10
CA LYS A 134 7.22 1.98 0.19
C LYS A 134 7.17 2.30 1.67
N LEU A 135 6.50 1.49 2.48
CA LEU A 135 6.48 1.67 3.93
C LEU A 135 7.83 1.36 4.56
N ALA A 136 8.51 0.33 4.06
CA ALA A 136 9.81 -0.10 4.59
C ALA A 136 10.97 0.90 4.34
N THR A 137 10.73 1.99 3.59
CA THR A 137 11.72 3.08 3.46
C THR A 137 11.88 3.86 4.77
N SER A 138 10.82 3.96 5.58
CA SER A 138 10.84 4.57 6.91
C SER A 138 11.32 3.57 7.96
N GLU A 139 12.21 4.02 8.85
CA GLU A 139 12.77 3.20 9.94
C GLU A 139 11.70 2.74 10.92
N GLU A 140 10.83 3.66 11.36
CA GLU A 140 9.73 3.36 12.28
C GLU A 140 8.83 2.24 11.72
N ASN A 141 8.54 2.27 10.43
CA ASN A 141 7.79 1.22 9.77
C ASN A 141 8.55 -0.11 9.71
N ARG A 142 9.87 -0.10 9.50
CA ARG A 142 10.68 -1.32 9.51
C ARG A 142 10.61 -1.98 10.88
N GLU A 143 10.70 -1.23 11.96
CA GLU A 143 10.57 -1.75 13.32
C GLU A 143 9.20 -2.39 13.56
N LEU A 144 8.12 -1.71 13.15
CA LEU A 144 6.76 -2.25 13.24
C LEU A 144 6.60 -3.55 12.42
N MET A 145 7.16 -3.58 11.21
CA MET A 145 7.10 -4.76 10.34
C MET A 145 7.90 -5.95 10.88
N LYS A 146 9.06 -5.72 11.52
CA LYS A 146 9.88 -6.79 12.13
C LYS A 146 9.10 -7.57 13.20
N ASN A 147 8.22 -6.89 13.92
CA ASN A 147 7.41 -7.48 14.98
C ASN A 147 6.19 -8.27 14.45
N LYS A 148 5.92 -8.23 13.14
CA LYS A 148 4.78 -8.92 12.49
C LYS A 148 5.24 -10.20 11.79
N ASN A 149 5.31 -11.31 12.52
CA ASN A 149 5.67 -12.63 11.97
C ASN A 149 4.81 -13.02 10.75
N SER A 150 3.49 -12.75 10.80
CA SER A 150 2.59 -13.05 9.68
C SER A 150 2.96 -12.33 8.40
N LEU A 151 3.52 -11.11 8.49
CA LEU A 151 4.02 -10.38 7.33
C LEU A 151 5.26 -11.05 6.76
N LEU A 152 6.23 -11.40 7.62
CA LEU A 152 7.46 -12.07 7.20
C LEU A 152 7.18 -13.42 6.53
N ASP A 153 6.28 -14.22 7.11
CA ASP A 153 5.86 -15.51 6.56
C ASP A 153 5.19 -15.34 5.18
N SER A 154 4.33 -14.33 5.04
CA SER A 154 3.63 -14.03 3.79
C SER A 154 4.59 -13.56 2.70
N LEU A 155 5.58 -12.74 3.05
CA LEU A 155 6.64 -12.30 2.14
C LEU A 155 7.51 -13.49 1.70
N LYS A 156 7.91 -14.36 2.63
CA LYS A 156 8.67 -15.59 2.34
C LYS A 156 7.89 -16.52 1.40
N CYS A 157 6.61 -16.75 1.67
CA CYS A 157 5.75 -17.55 0.80
C CYS A 157 5.60 -16.94 -0.59
N THR A 158 5.55 -15.61 -0.68
CA THR A 158 5.44 -14.90 -1.95
C THR A 158 6.71 -14.99 -2.77
N SER A 159 7.90 -14.91 -2.15
CA SER A 159 9.19 -15.08 -2.86
C SER A 159 9.34 -16.50 -3.44
N GLN A 160 8.97 -17.52 -2.67
CA GLN A 160 9.02 -18.92 -3.12
C GLN A 160 8.06 -19.19 -4.28
N LYS A 161 6.89 -18.54 -4.31
CA LYS A 161 5.93 -18.65 -5.41
C LYS A 161 6.44 -17.99 -6.68
N THR A 162 7.19 -16.89 -6.58
CA THR A 162 7.81 -16.24 -7.74
C THR A 162 8.98 -17.06 -8.31
N GLU A 163 9.77 -17.71 -7.46
CA GLU A 163 10.85 -18.62 -7.89
C GLU A 163 10.31 -19.84 -8.64
N LYS A 164 9.18 -20.42 -8.19
CA LYS A 164 8.54 -21.54 -8.92
C LYS A 164 8.01 -21.17 -10.30
N ILE A 165 7.85 -19.87 -10.59
CA ILE A 165 7.47 -19.39 -11.92
C ILE A 165 8.73 -19.17 -12.79
N SER A 166 9.88 -18.82 -12.20
CA SER A 166 11.14 -18.65 -12.93
C SER A 166 11.91 -19.94 -13.22
N VAL A 167 11.59 -21.06 -12.55
CA VAL A 167 12.26 -22.37 -12.79
C VAL A 167 11.74 -23.11 -14.04
N LYS A 168 10.95 -22.45 -14.91
CA LYS A 168 10.59 -22.98 -16.24
C LYS A 168 11.34 -22.35 -17.41
N GLU A 169 12.25 -21.41 -17.16
CA GLU A 169 13.20 -20.94 -18.16
C GLU A 169 14.61 -21.21 -17.62
N ASP A 170 15.20 -22.28 -18.16
CA ASP A 170 16.61 -22.68 -18.21
C ASP A 170 17.51 -22.37 -16.99
N THR A 171 17.80 -23.42 -16.22
CA THR A 171 19.00 -23.56 -15.36
C THR A 171 20.30 -23.22 -16.12
N PRO A 172 21.33 -22.66 -15.45
CA PRO A 172 22.17 -23.47 -14.56
C PRO A 172 22.55 -22.83 -13.20
N GLN A 173 22.50 -23.71 -12.18
CA GLN A 173 23.37 -23.84 -11.01
C GLN A 173 24.06 -22.58 -10.45
N ASP A 174 23.65 -22.13 -9.26
CA ASP A 174 24.48 -22.20 -8.05
C ASP A 174 23.78 -21.53 -6.85
N ILE A 175 24.31 -21.83 -5.66
CA ILE A 175 24.10 -21.18 -4.36
C ILE A 175 23.01 -21.82 -3.48
N MET A 176 23.39 -22.95 -2.88
CA MET A 176 23.16 -23.15 -1.45
C MET A 176 24.17 -22.33 -0.63
N THR A 177 23.77 -21.98 0.59
CA THR A 177 24.54 -21.36 1.70
C THR A 177 24.50 -19.82 1.77
N GLY A 178 23.66 -19.30 2.66
CA GLY A 178 23.66 -17.89 3.06
C GLY A 178 22.57 -17.62 4.11
N GLY A 179 22.96 -17.05 5.26
CA GLY A 179 22.09 -16.75 6.40
C GLY A 179 21.02 -15.68 6.09
N HIS A 180 20.31 -15.22 7.13
CA HIS A 180 19.16 -14.30 7.03
C HIS A 180 19.39 -13.03 6.19
N ASP A 181 20.63 -12.64 5.91
CA ASP A 181 21.00 -11.52 5.02
C ASP A 181 20.86 -11.84 3.51
N GLY A 182 20.86 -13.12 3.12
CA GLY A 182 20.74 -13.54 1.71
C GLY A 182 19.34 -13.34 1.11
N ILE A 183 18.31 -13.18 1.95
CA ILE A 183 16.92 -12.93 1.49
C ILE A 183 16.80 -11.54 0.88
N VAL A 184 17.51 -10.54 1.42
CA VAL A 184 17.49 -9.17 0.89
C VAL A 184 18.26 -9.09 -0.43
N GLU A 185 19.36 -9.82 -0.55
CA GLU A 185 20.16 -9.90 -1.78
C GLU A 185 19.47 -10.69 -2.90
N THR A 186 18.63 -11.65 -2.53
CA THR A 186 17.76 -12.37 -3.47
C THR A 186 16.63 -11.44 -3.96
N LEU A 187 16.01 -10.66 -3.07
CA LEU A 187 15.04 -9.61 -3.43
C LEU A 187 15.63 -8.53 -4.36
N LEU A 188 16.93 -8.25 -4.25
CA LEU A 188 17.69 -7.34 -5.12
C LEU A 188 17.80 -7.86 -6.56
N LYS A 189 18.13 -9.14 -6.76
CA LYS A 189 18.26 -9.75 -8.11
C LYS A 189 16.93 -9.83 -8.87
N PHE A 190 15.80 -9.96 -8.16
CA PHE A 190 14.46 -10.00 -8.77
C PHE A 190 13.88 -8.64 -9.20
N SER A 191 14.58 -7.53 -8.93
CA SER A 191 14.15 -6.18 -9.36
C SER A 191 14.40 -5.89 -10.86
N ASN A 192 15.00 -6.83 -11.60
CA ASN A 192 15.40 -6.66 -13.01
C ASN A 192 14.47 -7.32 -14.05
N CYS A 193 13.28 -7.79 -13.70
CA CYS A 193 12.25 -8.09 -14.71
C CYS A 193 11.51 -6.79 -15.11
N GLU A 194 12.05 -6.13 -16.14
CA GLU A 194 11.51 -5.06 -17.01
C GLU A 194 10.10 -4.53 -16.61
N THR A 195 9.98 -3.45 -15.86
CA THR A 195 10.28 -2.08 -16.28
C THR A 195 10.30 -1.20 -15.01
N ILE A 196 11.27 -0.28 -14.97
CA ILE A 196 11.62 0.69 -13.93
C ILE A 196 12.93 0.30 -13.23
N LYS A 197 14.03 0.89 -13.74
CA LYS A 197 15.35 0.94 -13.11
C LYS A 197 15.21 1.44 -11.67
N LEU A 198 15.26 0.52 -10.70
CA LEU A 198 15.50 0.84 -9.30
C LEU A 198 17.00 1.03 -9.13
N LYS A 199 17.42 2.15 -8.52
CA LYS A 199 18.82 2.35 -8.20
C LYS A 199 19.15 1.48 -6.98
N ASN A 200 20.27 0.74 -7.04
CA ASN A 200 20.74 -0.16 -5.98
C ASN A 200 20.81 0.49 -4.59
N ASN A 201 20.93 1.82 -4.51
CA ASN A 201 21.05 2.55 -3.26
C ASN A 201 19.76 2.52 -2.40
N ASP A 202 18.58 2.31 -2.99
CA ASP A 202 17.31 2.34 -2.25
C ASP A 202 17.04 1.05 -1.45
N LEU A 203 17.82 0.00 -1.70
CA LEU A 203 17.58 -1.36 -1.20
C LEU A 203 18.62 -1.79 -0.15
N ILE A 204 19.75 -1.07 -0.05
CA ILE A 204 20.76 -1.26 1.00
C ILE A 204 20.19 -0.88 2.38
N CYS A 205 19.25 0.07 2.44
CA CYS A 205 18.61 0.51 3.69
C CYS A 205 17.71 -0.54 4.37
N LEU A 206 17.41 -1.66 3.69
CA LEU A 206 16.63 -2.77 4.26
C LEU A 206 17.51 -3.87 4.86
N ALA A 207 18.77 -3.95 4.46
CA ALA A 207 19.72 -4.98 4.90
C ALA A 207 20.62 -4.54 6.06
N ASN A 208 20.79 -3.23 6.29
CA ASN A 208 21.69 -2.71 7.32
C ASN A 208 20.94 -1.85 8.35
N PRO A 209 20.87 -2.25 9.64
CA PRO A 209 20.30 -1.45 10.73
C PRO A 209 21.28 -0.40 11.29
N ALA A 210 22.32 -0.01 10.54
CA ALA A 210 23.35 0.90 11.03
C ALA A 210 23.76 1.88 9.92
N PHE A 211 22.89 2.84 9.61
CA PHE A 211 23.20 4.19 9.10
C PHE A 211 21.96 5.08 9.24
#